data_AF-A0A9D2K2U9-F1
#
_entry.id   AF-A0A9D2K2U9-F1
#
_cell.length_a   1.000
_cell.length_b   1.000
_cell.length_c   1.000
_cell.angle_alpha   90.00
_cell.angle_beta   90.00
_cell.angle_gamma   90.00
#
_symmetry.space_group_name_H-M   'P 1'
#
loop_
_entity.id
_entity.type
_entity.pdbx_description
1 polymer ?
#
loop_
_entity_poly.entity_id
_entity_poly.type
_entity_poly.pdbx_seq_one_letter_code
_entity_poly.pdbx_strand_id
1 'polypeptide(L)'
;MAQTDGKVRQVLEQADQYPEDLLELLANNEETADFVLDYTEKKDDAPAENIGDITSGEIPLLLQWDERWGYAQYGDNMIAINGCGPTVVAMVAAGLTGDNTITPYRVAQYAEEQGYYTGESGTSWELMTAGAEHFGVQGQELDLSENGILSELESGHPVICSMRPGDFTTTGHFIVLTGVEDGKIRVNDPNSRRRSETLWDYDTLEYQINNLWAFSTM
;
A
#
# COMPACT_ATOMS: atom_id res chain seq x y z
N MET A 1 -9.18 18.56 -11.02
CA MET A 1 -10.63 18.82 -11.22
C MET A 1 -10.96 18.82 -12.70
N ALA A 2 -10.87 19.92 -13.48
CA ALA A 2 -11.37 19.91 -14.88
C ALA A 2 -10.76 18.87 -15.85
N GLN A 3 -9.48 18.52 -15.73
CA GLN A 3 -8.87 17.44 -16.55
C GLN A 3 -9.27 16.04 -16.04
N THR A 4 -9.26 15.83 -14.73
CA THR A 4 -9.74 14.60 -14.08
C THR A 4 -11.18 14.31 -14.48
N ASP A 5 -12.06 15.33 -14.45
CA ASP A 5 -13.46 15.22 -14.88
C ASP A 5 -13.60 14.82 -16.36
N GLY A 6 -12.66 15.23 -17.21
CA GLY A 6 -12.61 14.83 -18.62
C GLY A 6 -12.24 13.36 -18.80
N LYS A 7 -11.22 12.89 -18.08
CA LYS A 7 -10.76 11.49 -18.10
C LYS A 7 -11.80 10.54 -17.54
N VAL A 8 -12.39 10.89 -16.40
CA VAL A 8 -13.49 10.12 -15.79
C VAL A 8 -14.66 10.00 -16.75
N ARG A 9 -15.04 11.08 -17.45
CA ARG A 9 -16.10 11.01 -18.47
C ARG A 9 -15.73 10.06 -19.60
N GLN A 10 -14.50 10.10 -20.09
CA GLN A 10 -14.04 9.20 -21.15
C GLN A 10 -14.14 7.73 -20.74
N VAL A 11 -13.71 7.38 -19.52
CA VAL A 11 -13.86 6.03 -18.97
C VAL A 11 -15.34 5.63 -18.89
N LEU A 12 -16.20 6.52 -18.40
CA LEU A 12 -17.65 6.23 -18.26
C LEU A 12 -18.37 6.08 -19.62
N GLU A 13 -17.95 6.80 -20.65
CA GLU A 13 -18.48 6.66 -22.02
C GLU A 13 -18.14 5.31 -22.66
N GLN A 14 -17.11 4.64 -22.15
CA GLN A 14 -16.58 3.35 -22.63
C GLN A 14 -16.52 2.30 -21.50
N ALA A 15 -17.44 2.40 -20.54
CA ALA A 15 -17.41 1.61 -19.31
C ALA A 15 -17.41 0.09 -19.56
N ASP A 16 -17.94 -0.37 -20.70
CA ASP A 16 -17.95 -1.77 -21.11
C ASP A 16 -16.57 -2.36 -21.42
N GLN A 17 -15.55 -1.51 -21.58
CA GLN A 17 -14.16 -1.93 -21.81
C GLN A 17 -13.35 -2.14 -20.52
N TYR A 18 -13.92 -1.78 -19.36
CA TYR A 18 -13.24 -1.83 -18.07
C TYR A 18 -13.91 -2.84 -17.12
N PRO A 19 -13.13 -3.61 -16.35
CA PRO A 19 -13.63 -4.38 -15.22
C PRO A 19 -14.42 -3.50 -14.24
N GLU A 20 -15.48 -4.06 -13.64
CA GLU A 20 -16.33 -3.36 -12.67
C GLU A 20 -15.51 -2.83 -11.48
N ASP A 21 -14.55 -3.62 -10.98
CA ASP A 21 -13.69 -3.22 -9.86
C ASP A 21 -12.81 -2.01 -10.18
N LEU A 22 -12.41 -1.79 -11.44
CA LEU A 22 -11.67 -0.59 -11.84
C LEU A 22 -12.57 0.64 -11.92
N LEU A 23 -13.82 0.46 -12.33
CA LEU A 23 -14.81 1.54 -12.30
C LEU A 23 -15.15 1.94 -10.86
N GLU A 24 -15.26 0.96 -9.95
CA GLU A 24 -15.45 1.21 -8.52
C GLU A 24 -14.21 1.87 -7.90
N LEU A 25 -13.00 1.41 -8.25
CA LEU A 25 -11.75 2.06 -7.84
C LEU A 25 -11.74 3.53 -8.25
N LEU A 26 -12.09 3.84 -9.51
CA LEU A 26 -12.15 5.21 -10.01
C LEU A 26 -13.19 6.06 -9.28
N ALA A 27 -14.37 5.48 -9.02
CA ALA A 27 -15.45 6.18 -8.34
C ALA A 27 -15.08 6.54 -6.89
N ASN A 28 -14.33 5.68 -6.22
CA ASN A 28 -13.89 5.88 -4.84
C ASN A 28 -12.55 6.65 -4.74
N ASN A 29 -11.77 6.69 -5.82
CA ASN A 29 -10.45 7.31 -5.85
C ASN A 29 -10.16 7.96 -7.20
N GLU A 30 -10.46 9.26 -7.30
CA GLU A 30 -10.23 10.07 -8.49
C GLU A 30 -8.73 10.21 -8.88
N GLU A 31 -7.80 9.90 -7.97
CA GLU A 31 -6.35 9.88 -8.28
C GLU A 31 -5.98 8.77 -9.29
N THR A 32 -6.85 7.76 -9.43
CA THR A 32 -6.61 6.59 -10.31
C THR A 32 -7.06 6.80 -11.75
N ALA A 33 -7.55 7.99 -12.11
CA ALA A 33 -8.12 8.26 -13.44
C ALA A 33 -7.19 7.91 -14.60
N ASP A 34 -5.89 8.20 -14.47
CA ASP A 34 -4.89 7.86 -15.50
C ASP A 34 -4.66 6.35 -15.56
N PHE A 35 -4.47 5.70 -14.41
CA PHE A 35 -4.32 4.25 -14.32
C PHE A 35 -5.53 3.50 -14.91
N VAL A 36 -6.75 3.93 -14.61
CA VAL A 36 -7.95 3.27 -15.15
C VAL A 36 -8.08 3.54 -16.64
N LEU A 37 -7.83 4.77 -17.09
CA LEU A 37 -7.90 5.11 -18.51
C LEU A 37 -6.95 4.25 -19.36
N ASP A 38 -5.72 4.06 -18.89
CA ASP A 38 -4.66 3.37 -19.61
C ASP A 38 -4.78 1.83 -19.55
N TYR A 39 -5.75 1.29 -18.79
CA TYR A 39 -5.95 -0.15 -18.60
C TYR A 39 -6.00 -0.93 -19.92
N THR A 40 -6.79 -0.48 -20.90
CA THR A 40 -6.98 -1.21 -22.16
C THR A 40 -5.70 -1.33 -22.99
N GLU A 41 -4.75 -0.41 -22.78
CA GLU A 41 -3.48 -0.38 -23.50
C GLU A 41 -2.36 -1.09 -22.72
N LYS A 42 -2.34 -0.96 -21.39
CA LYS A 42 -1.19 -1.36 -20.54
C LYS A 42 -1.41 -2.60 -19.69
N LYS A 43 -2.63 -3.15 -19.60
CA LYS A 43 -2.93 -4.30 -18.71
C LYS A 43 -2.08 -5.56 -18.96
N ASP A 44 -1.53 -5.70 -20.16
CA ASP A 44 -0.72 -6.86 -20.56
C ASP A 44 0.80 -6.57 -20.50
N ASP A 45 1.21 -5.38 -20.05
CA ASP A 45 2.62 -5.04 -19.88
C ASP A 45 3.25 -5.86 -18.74
N ALA A 46 4.53 -6.19 -18.91
CA ALA A 46 5.27 -6.89 -17.87
C ALA A 46 5.50 -5.96 -16.66
N PRO A 47 5.27 -6.43 -15.42
CA PRO A 47 5.53 -5.62 -14.23
C PRO A 47 7.01 -5.24 -14.09
N ALA A 48 7.27 -4.05 -13.56
CA ALA A 48 8.61 -3.55 -13.37
C ALA A 48 9.41 -4.42 -12.39
N GLU A 49 10.69 -4.62 -12.69
CA GLU A 49 11.63 -5.39 -11.87
C GLU A 49 12.27 -4.57 -10.74
N ASN A 50 11.98 -3.28 -10.61
CA ASN A 50 12.45 -2.45 -9.49
C ASN A 50 11.53 -1.24 -9.28
N ILE A 51 11.65 -0.62 -8.11
CA ILE A 51 10.86 0.56 -7.74
C ILE A 51 11.53 1.89 -8.12
N GLY A 52 12.71 1.85 -8.77
CA GLY A 52 13.52 3.02 -9.10
C GLY A 52 14.61 3.30 -8.07
N ASP A 53 15.01 4.57 -7.96
CA ASP A 53 16.02 5.01 -7.00
C ASP A 53 15.45 4.95 -5.57
N ILE A 54 16.30 4.55 -4.62
CA ILE A 54 15.95 4.47 -3.20
C ILE A 54 17.09 5.00 -2.33
N THR A 55 16.72 5.72 -1.27
CA THR A 55 17.63 6.08 -0.19
C THR A 55 17.42 5.10 0.96
N SER A 56 18.46 4.35 1.33
CA SER A 56 18.37 3.44 2.49
C SER A 56 18.04 4.23 3.76
N GLY A 57 17.05 3.76 4.50
CA GLY A 57 16.49 4.41 5.69
C GLY A 57 15.31 5.35 5.41
N GLU A 58 15.05 5.72 4.15
CA GLU A 58 13.83 6.45 3.77
C GLU A 58 12.79 5.45 3.24
N ILE A 59 11.58 5.47 3.81
CA ILE A 59 10.51 4.57 3.38
C ILE A 59 9.80 5.16 2.15
N PRO A 60 9.96 4.57 0.96
CA PRO A 60 9.35 5.11 -0.26
C PRO A 60 7.83 5.00 -0.21
N LEU A 61 7.14 5.99 -0.77
CA LEU A 61 5.72 5.85 -1.08
C LEU A 61 5.59 5.05 -2.38
N LEU A 62 4.94 3.88 -2.28
CA LEU A 62 4.58 3.05 -3.43
C LEU A 62 3.06 2.99 -3.52
N LEU A 63 2.50 3.18 -4.72
CA LEU A 63 1.05 3.11 -4.89
C LEU A 63 0.69 1.74 -5.47
N GLN A 64 -0.31 1.07 -4.89
CA GLN A 64 -0.75 -0.23 -5.39
C GLN A 64 -1.30 -0.13 -6.82
N TRP A 65 -1.82 1.04 -7.18
CA TRP A 65 -2.32 1.38 -8.53
C TRP A 65 -1.26 2.05 -9.42
N ASP A 66 0.04 1.97 -9.10
CA ASP A 66 1.09 2.43 -10.03
C ASP A 66 1.15 1.50 -11.26
N GLU A 67 1.09 2.05 -12.47
CA GLU A 67 1.05 1.29 -13.73
C GLU A 67 2.22 0.31 -13.90
N ARG A 68 3.34 0.53 -13.21
CA ARG A 68 4.49 -0.38 -13.20
C ARG A 68 4.15 -1.78 -12.68
N TRP A 69 3.07 -1.97 -11.93
CA TRP A 69 2.67 -3.27 -11.38
C TRP A 69 1.16 -3.41 -11.12
N GLY A 70 0.41 -2.31 -11.06
CA GLY A 70 -0.96 -2.30 -10.57
C GLY A 70 -1.93 -3.16 -11.36
N TYR A 71 -1.65 -3.42 -12.65
CA TYR A 71 -2.46 -4.32 -13.49
C TYR A 71 -2.14 -5.81 -13.30
N ALA A 72 -1.04 -6.13 -12.62
CA ALA A 72 -0.67 -7.52 -12.38
C ALA A 72 -1.65 -8.18 -11.40
N GLN A 73 -1.83 -9.50 -11.53
CA GLN A 73 -2.70 -10.25 -10.63
C GLN A 73 -2.10 -10.40 -9.23
N TYR A 74 -2.98 -10.29 -8.24
CA TYR A 74 -2.80 -10.67 -6.86
C TYR A 74 -4.08 -11.34 -6.32
N GLY A 75 -4.03 -12.66 -6.19
CA GLY A 75 -5.16 -13.49 -5.78
C GLY A 75 -6.19 -13.63 -6.89
N ASP A 76 -7.41 -13.16 -6.64
CA ASP A 76 -8.51 -13.17 -7.59
C ASP A 76 -8.69 -11.85 -8.36
N ASN A 77 -7.85 -10.84 -8.10
CA ASN A 77 -7.94 -9.54 -8.76
C ASN A 77 -6.56 -8.90 -8.98
N MET A 78 -6.53 -7.67 -9.48
CA MET A 78 -5.33 -6.88 -9.71
C MET A 78 -4.71 -6.36 -8.41
N ILE A 79 -3.40 -6.11 -8.40
CA ILE A 79 -2.69 -5.44 -7.30
C ILE A 79 -3.33 -4.07 -7.00
N ALA A 80 -3.79 -3.35 -8.01
CA ALA A 80 -4.49 -2.09 -7.81
C ALA A 80 -5.74 -2.20 -6.93
N ILE A 81 -6.36 -3.38 -6.84
CA ILE A 81 -7.56 -3.64 -6.03
C ILE A 81 -7.18 -4.26 -4.68
N ASN A 82 -6.43 -5.36 -4.70
CA ASN A 82 -6.18 -6.20 -3.51
C ASN A 82 -4.77 -6.01 -2.91
N GLY A 83 -3.93 -5.18 -3.50
CA GLY A 83 -2.49 -5.17 -3.26
C GLY A 83 -2.00 -4.34 -2.09
N CYS A 84 -2.87 -3.84 -1.19
CA CYS A 84 -2.44 -2.97 -0.10
C CYS A 84 -1.38 -3.66 0.79
N GLY A 85 -1.60 -4.92 1.17
CA GLY A 85 -0.67 -5.73 1.98
C GLY A 85 0.72 -5.90 1.34
N PRO A 86 0.83 -6.47 0.13
CA PRO A 86 2.11 -6.57 -0.56
C PRO A 86 2.81 -5.23 -0.77
N THR A 87 2.03 -4.16 -1.03
CA THR A 87 2.58 -2.84 -1.28
C THR A 87 3.22 -2.25 -0.01
N VAL A 88 2.58 -2.34 1.15
CA VAL A 88 3.15 -1.82 2.41
C VAL A 88 4.41 -2.59 2.84
N VAL A 89 4.45 -3.91 2.62
CA VAL A 89 5.63 -4.72 2.90
C VAL A 89 6.77 -4.34 1.94
N ALA A 90 6.47 -4.12 0.66
CA ALA A 90 7.46 -3.63 -0.29
C ALA A 90 8.04 -2.26 0.11
N MET A 91 7.22 -1.32 0.58
CA MET A 91 7.71 -0.02 1.08
C MET A 91 8.70 -0.19 2.22
N VAL A 92 8.31 -0.92 3.26
CA VAL A 92 9.11 -1.10 4.47
C VAL A 92 10.39 -1.88 4.16
N ALA A 93 10.27 -3.00 3.46
CA ALA A 93 11.41 -3.86 3.16
C ALA A 93 12.42 -3.15 2.24
N ALA A 94 11.96 -2.52 1.15
CA ALA A 94 12.86 -1.77 0.28
C ALA A 94 13.51 -0.61 1.04
N GLY A 95 12.72 0.20 1.77
CA GLY A 95 13.23 1.36 2.50
C GLY A 95 14.29 1.02 3.54
N LEU A 96 14.07 -0.04 4.32
CA LEU A 96 15.00 -0.47 5.36
C LEU A 96 16.26 -1.14 4.79
N THR A 97 16.12 -2.02 3.79
CA THR A 97 17.26 -2.78 3.23
C THR A 97 18.03 -2.03 2.15
N GLY A 98 17.41 -1.03 1.52
CA GLY A 98 17.92 -0.38 0.31
C GLY A 98 17.80 -1.24 -0.95
N ASP A 99 17.12 -2.40 -0.89
CA ASP A 99 16.91 -3.27 -2.06
C ASP A 99 15.72 -2.78 -2.88
N ASN A 100 16.01 -2.06 -3.97
CA ASN A 100 14.99 -1.53 -4.87
C ASN A 100 14.33 -2.61 -5.75
N THR A 101 14.78 -3.86 -5.69
CA THR A 101 14.14 -4.97 -6.41
C THR A 101 12.91 -5.49 -5.67
N ILE A 102 12.69 -5.11 -4.41
CA ILE A 102 11.50 -5.50 -3.64
C ILE A 102 10.30 -4.65 -4.09
N THR A 103 9.67 -5.05 -5.20
CA THR A 103 8.47 -4.38 -5.75
C THR A 103 7.18 -4.94 -5.14
N PRO A 104 6.07 -4.19 -5.16
CA PRO A 104 4.76 -4.70 -4.75
C PRO A 104 4.38 -6.00 -5.47
N TYR A 105 4.73 -6.10 -6.76
CA TYR A 105 4.52 -7.31 -7.55
C TYR A 105 5.32 -8.51 -7.02
N ARG A 106 6.62 -8.35 -6.71
CA ARG A 106 7.41 -9.46 -6.14
C ARG A 106 6.86 -9.94 -4.80
N VAL A 107 6.44 -9.00 -3.95
CA VAL A 107 5.82 -9.36 -2.66
C VAL A 107 4.48 -10.07 -2.87
N ALA A 108 3.67 -9.62 -3.84
CA ALA A 108 2.38 -10.23 -4.17
C ALA A 108 2.55 -11.68 -4.66
N GLN A 109 3.50 -11.92 -5.56
CA GLN A 109 3.83 -13.26 -6.05
C GLN A 109 4.26 -14.20 -4.92
N TYR A 110 5.21 -13.74 -4.08
CA TYR A 110 5.64 -14.50 -2.92
C TYR A 110 4.48 -14.79 -1.95
N ALA A 111 3.63 -13.79 -1.70
CA ALA A 111 2.48 -13.93 -0.83
C ALA A 111 1.49 -14.99 -1.34
N GLU A 112 1.23 -15.06 -2.64
CA GLU A 112 0.43 -16.15 -3.22
C GLU A 112 1.11 -17.51 -3.11
N GLU A 113 2.38 -17.60 -3.48
CA GLU A 113 3.15 -18.84 -3.47
C GLU A 113 3.20 -19.47 -2.06
N GLN A 114 3.24 -18.65 -1.02
CA GLN A 114 3.24 -19.09 0.37
C GLN A 114 1.85 -19.18 1.01
N GLY A 115 0.78 -18.85 0.28
CA GLY A 115 -0.59 -18.96 0.80
C GLY A 115 -0.99 -17.84 1.76
N TYR A 116 -0.34 -16.67 1.71
CA TYR A 116 -0.71 -15.49 2.48
C TYR A 116 -1.87 -14.69 1.86
N TYR A 117 -2.38 -15.07 0.68
CA TYR A 117 -3.65 -14.56 0.16
C TYR A 117 -4.83 -15.39 0.67
N THR A 118 -5.81 -14.75 1.29
CA THR A 118 -6.93 -15.40 1.99
C THR A 118 -8.29 -15.22 1.32
N GLY A 119 -8.31 -14.77 0.05
CA GLY A 119 -9.56 -14.50 -0.67
C GLY A 119 -10.26 -13.26 -0.10
N GLU A 120 -11.46 -13.44 0.47
CA GLU A 120 -12.32 -12.34 0.92
C GLU A 120 -11.68 -11.42 1.98
N SER A 121 -10.71 -11.90 2.76
CA SER A 121 -10.01 -11.06 3.76
C SER A 121 -8.74 -10.39 3.20
N GLY A 122 -8.42 -10.61 1.93
CA GLY A 122 -7.21 -10.10 1.28
C GLY A 122 -5.94 -10.77 1.83
N THR A 123 -4.97 -9.97 2.25
CA THR A 123 -3.66 -10.43 2.73
C THR A 123 -3.67 -10.82 4.20
N SER A 124 -3.17 -12.02 4.51
CA SER A 124 -2.96 -12.52 5.87
C SER A 124 -1.96 -11.65 6.66
N TRP A 125 -2.22 -11.48 7.96
CA TRP A 125 -1.31 -10.82 8.90
C TRP A 125 0.01 -11.59 9.07
N GLU A 126 0.06 -12.88 8.75
CA GLU A 126 1.32 -13.64 8.75
C GLU A 126 2.33 -13.09 7.74
N LEU A 127 1.88 -12.38 6.69
CA LEU A 127 2.78 -11.66 5.79
C LEU A 127 3.53 -10.54 6.52
N MET A 128 2.90 -9.89 7.51
CA MET A 128 3.50 -8.80 8.29
C MET A 128 4.52 -9.29 9.32
N THR A 129 4.64 -10.60 9.52
CA THR A 129 5.59 -11.21 10.44
C THR A 129 6.49 -12.19 9.67
N ALA A 130 6.14 -13.47 9.63
CA ALA A 130 6.94 -14.53 9.00
C ALA A 130 7.20 -14.29 7.50
N GLY A 131 6.22 -13.75 6.78
CA GLY A 131 6.39 -13.49 5.35
C GLY A 131 7.36 -12.35 5.03
N ALA A 132 7.43 -11.33 5.89
CA ALA A 132 8.34 -10.20 5.72
C ALA A 132 9.81 -10.58 5.88
N GLU A 133 10.09 -11.64 6.66
CA GLU A 133 11.46 -12.17 6.86
C GLU A 133 12.13 -12.58 5.55
N HIS A 134 11.35 -13.02 4.56
CA HIS A 134 11.86 -13.35 3.22
C HIS A 134 12.54 -12.16 2.54
N PHE A 135 12.09 -10.94 2.87
CA PHE A 135 12.58 -9.69 2.31
C PHE A 135 13.61 -8.99 3.20
N GLY A 136 14.18 -9.71 4.19
CA GLY A 136 15.28 -9.23 5.03
C GLY A 136 14.86 -8.26 6.14
N VAL A 137 13.57 -8.19 6.47
CA VAL A 137 13.03 -7.38 7.56
C VAL A 137 12.20 -8.23 8.52
N GLN A 138 12.21 -7.85 9.79
CA GLN A 138 11.41 -8.51 10.82
C GLN A 138 10.29 -7.58 11.26
N GLY A 139 9.04 -8.06 11.21
CA GLY A 139 7.88 -7.39 11.78
C GLY A 139 7.58 -7.91 13.19
N GLN A 140 7.47 -7.01 14.16
CA GLN A 140 7.08 -7.30 15.54
C GLN A 140 5.75 -6.63 15.84
N GLU A 141 4.75 -7.42 16.26
CA GLU A 141 3.45 -6.91 16.69
C GLU A 141 3.59 -6.03 17.93
N LEU A 142 2.89 -4.89 17.94
CA LEU A 142 2.90 -3.94 19.05
C LEU A 142 1.54 -3.85 19.71
N ASP A 143 1.55 -3.48 21.00
CA ASP A 143 0.36 -2.96 21.65
C ASP A 143 0.02 -1.58 21.09
N LEU A 144 -1.27 -1.27 20.93
CA LEU A 144 -1.72 0.05 20.51
C LEU A 144 -1.47 1.08 21.62
N SER A 145 -0.44 1.89 21.43
CA SER A 145 0.03 2.89 22.39
C SER A 145 0.73 4.03 21.66
N GLU A 146 0.31 5.27 21.92
CA GLU A 146 0.92 6.47 21.35
C GLU A 146 2.43 6.50 21.58
N ASN A 147 2.85 6.36 22.84
CA ASN A 147 4.27 6.36 23.19
C ASN A 147 5.04 5.21 22.54
N GLY A 148 4.41 4.04 22.37
CA GLY A 148 5.02 2.88 21.71
C GLY A 148 5.29 3.16 20.24
N ILE A 149 4.26 3.61 19.51
CA ILE A 149 4.38 3.97 18.09
C ILE A 149 5.41 5.09 17.89
N LEU A 150 5.33 6.18 18.65
CA LEU A 150 6.25 7.30 18.51
C LEU A 150 7.70 6.87 18.78
N SER A 151 7.94 6.03 19.80
CA SER A 151 9.28 5.52 20.11
C SER A 151 9.86 4.67 18.98
N GLU A 152 9.06 3.84 18.31
CA GLU A 152 9.50 3.04 17.17
C GLU A 152 9.83 3.94 15.97
N LEU A 153 8.94 4.88 15.66
CA LEU A 153 9.13 5.83 14.55
C LEU A 153 10.37 6.72 14.75
N GLU A 154 10.60 7.21 15.97
CA GLU A 154 11.79 7.99 16.33
C GLU A 154 13.08 7.16 16.26
N SER A 155 12.99 5.84 16.42
CA SER A 155 14.11 4.90 16.26
C SER A 155 14.37 4.53 14.80
N GLY A 156 13.59 5.05 13.86
CA GLY A 156 13.68 4.73 12.44
C GLY A 156 13.01 3.41 12.06
N HIS A 157 12.15 2.86 12.92
CA HIS A 157 11.38 1.66 12.66
C HIS A 157 9.99 2.03 12.13
N PRO A 158 9.69 1.83 10.83
CA PRO A 158 8.35 2.08 10.32
C PRO A 158 7.34 1.08 10.89
N VAL A 159 6.09 1.51 10.98
CA VAL A 159 5.00 0.70 11.53
C VAL A 159 3.96 0.44 10.45
N ILE A 160 3.69 -0.83 10.13
CA ILE A 160 2.53 -1.17 9.29
C ILE A 160 1.30 -1.26 10.19
N CYS A 161 0.21 -0.61 9.79
CA CYS A 161 -1.07 -0.68 10.48
C CYS A 161 -2.11 -1.38 9.60
N SER A 162 -2.83 -2.34 10.16
CA SER A 162 -4.10 -2.82 9.62
C SER A 162 -5.22 -1.90 10.10
N MET A 163 -5.99 -1.36 9.17
CA MET A 163 -7.01 -0.34 9.41
C MET A 163 -8.41 -0.93 9.33
N ARG A 164 -9.30 -0.46 10.21
CA ARG A 164 -10.75 -0.65 10.20
C ARG A 164 -11.42 0.48 9.39
N PRO A 165 -12.74 0.42 9.15
CA PRO A 165 -13.45 1.50 8.47
C PRO A 165 -13.26 2.85 9.16
N GLY A 166 -12.91 3.88 8.38
CA GLY A 166 -12.52 5.21 8.85
C GLY A 166 -12.06 6.11 7.69
N ASP A 167 -11.02 6.91 7.91
CA ASP A 167 -10.50 7.86 6.93
C ASP A 167 -9.79 7.18 5.75
N PHE A 168 -9.26 5.98 5.97
CA PHE A 168 -8.43 5.27 4.99
C PHE A 168 -9.21 4.25 4.17
N THR A 169 -10.33 3.73 4.69
CA THR A 169 -11.06 2.62 4.08
C THR A 169 -12.48 2.52 4.61
N THR A 170 -13.36 1.82 3.89
CA THR A 170 -14.72 1.47 4.33
C THR A 170 -14.83 0.01 4.79
N THR A 171 -13.79 -0.80 4.60
CA THR A 171 -13.75 -2.23 4.93
C THR A 171 -12.54 -2.58 5.78
N GLY A 172 -11.37 -2.69 5.15
CA GLY A 172 -10.06 -2.89 5.74
C GLY A 172 -8.97 -2.36 4.82
N HIS A 173 -7.80 -2.06 5.37
CA HIS A 173 -6.67 -1.54 4.58
C HIS A 173 -5.35 -1.68 5.32
N PHE A 174 -4.23 -1.63 4.60
CA PHE A 174 -2.91 -1.51 5.21
C PHE A 174 -2.27 -0.18 4.84
N ILE A 175 -1.64 0.47 5.82
CA ILE A 175 -0.85 1.70 5.65
C ILE A 175 0.48 1.57 6.38
N VAL A 176 1.42 2.47 6.08
CA VAL A 176 2.71 2.56 6.79
C VAL A 176 2.82 3.90 7.51
N LEU A 177 3.14 3.87 8.80
CA LEU A 177 3.62 5.04 9.53
C LEU A 177 5.14 5.11 9.36
N THR A 178 5.65 6.24 8.87
CA THR A 178 7.03 6.33 8.39
C THR A 178 7.94 7.25 9.20
N GLY A 179 7.36 8.06 10.09
CA GLY A 179 8.13 8.94 10.96
C GLY A 179 7.24 9.95 11.67
N VAL A 180 7.89 10.86 12.40
CA VAL A 180 7.25 11.96 13.11
C VAL A 180 7.74 13.29 12.53
N GLU A 181 6.82 14.20 12.23
CA GLU A 181 7.09 15.54 11.71
C GLU A 181 6.16 16.54 12.40
N ASP A 182 6.72 17.61 12.98
CA ASP A 182 5.98 18.65 13.71
C ASP A 182 5.01 18.12 14.78
N GLY A 183 5.39 17.03 15.46
CA GLY A 183 4.59 16.39 16.50
C GLY A 183 3.41 15.56 15.96
N LYS A 184 3.37 15.32 14.65
CA LYS A 184 2.38 14.50 13.94
C LYS A 184 3.05 13.32 13.24
N ILE A 185 2.25 12.33 12.87
CA ILE A 185 2.72 11.10 12.22
C ILE A 185 2.67 11.24 10.71
N ARG A 186 3.78 10.91 10.04
CA ARG A 186 3.85 10.74 8.58
C ARG A 186 3.29 9.39 8.20
N VAL A 187 2.46 9.36 7.16
CA VAL A 187 1.81 8.14 6.66
C VAL A 187 2.15 7.96 5.18
N ASN A 188 2.47 6.74 4.78
CA ASN A 188 2.40 6.29 3.40
C ASN A 188 1.18 5.37 3.25
N ASP A 189 0.19 5.83 2.50
CA ASP A 189 -0.98 5.05 2.14
C ASP A 189 -0.83 4.53 0.70
N PRO A 190 -0.78 3.20 0.48
CA PRO A 190 -0.62 2.63 -0.86
C PRO A 190 -1.77 2.95 -1.82
N ASN A 191 -2.90 3.47 -1.33
CA ASN A 191 -4.06 3.82 -2.14
C ASN A 191 -4.25 5.34 -2.32
N SER A 192 -3.48 6.23 -1.66
CA SER A 192 -3.70 7.68 -1.85
C SER A 192 -2.44 8.51 -1.65
N ARG A 193 -2.11 9.34 -2.64
CA ARG A 193 -1.05 10.35 -2.51
C ARG A 193 -1.50 11.42 -1.54
N ARG A 194 -2.75 11.86 -1.64
CA ARG A 194 -3.28 12.94 -0.79
C ARG A 194 -3.24 12.59 0.70
N ARG A 195 -3.60 11.36 1.08
CA ARG A 195 -3.49 10.91 2.48
C ARG A 195 -2.03 10.78 2.92
N SER A 196 -1.14 10.44 1.98
CA SER A 196 0.31 10.35 2.23
C SER A 196 1.00 11.71 2.36
N GLU A 197 0.44 12.77 1.76
CA GLU A 197 0.91 14.15 1.89
C GLU A 197 0.40 14.84 3.17
N THR A 198 -0.47 14.17 3.93
CA THR A 198 -1.08 14.69 5.16
C THR A 198 -0.31 14.23 6.38
N LEU A 199 -0.10 15.13 7.35
CA LEU A 199 0.39 14.78 8.68
C LEU A 199 -0.79 14.48 9.61
N TRP A 200 -0.74 13.35 10.30
CA TRP A 200 -1.86 12.80 11.07
C TRP A 200 -1.63 12.92 12.57
N ASP A 201 -2.68 13.32 13.30
CA ASP A 201 -2.69 13.24 14.76
C ASP A 201 -2.92 11.79 15.21
N TYR A 202 -2.24 11.35 16.29
CA TYR A 202 -2.37 9.99 16.82
C TYR A 202 -3.84 9.59 17.05
N ASP A 203 -4.61 10.45 17.72
CA ASP A 203 -6.03 10.21 18.02
C ASP A 203 -6.89 9.98 16.77
N THR A 204 -6.48 10.54 15.62
CA THR A 204 -7.17 10.31 14.33
C THR A 204 -6.83 8.94 13.76
N LEU A 205 -5.63 8.40 14.02
CA LEU A 205 -5.24 7.07 13.57
C LEU A 205 -5.75 5.99 14.52
N GLU A 206 -5.61 6.18 15.84
CA GLU A 206 -5.80 5.15 16.86
C GLU A 206 -7.15 4.43 16.76
N TYR A 207 -8.26 5.17 16.64
CA TYR A 207 -9.60 4.58 16.68
C TYR A 207 -9.88 3.62 15.51
N GLN A 208 -9.13 3.75 14.42
CA GLN A 208 -9.24 2.94 13.21
C GLN A 208 -8.10 1.94 13.06
N ILE A 209 -7.12 1.87 13.96
CA ILE A 209 -6.10 0.82 13.95
C ILE A 209 -6.70 -0.48 14.52
N ASN A 210 -6.65 -1.54 13.71
CA ASN A 210 -7.05 -2.88 14.08
C ASN A 210 -5.89 -3.68 14.70
N ASN A 211 -4.72 -3.60 14.08
CA ASN A 211 -3.47 -4.20 14.54
C ASN A 211 -2.29 -3.45 13.91
N LEU A 212 -1.08 -3.62 14.45
CA LEU A 212 0.10 -2.90 14.03
C LEU A 212 1.41 -3.66 14.33
N TRP A 213 2.41 -3.46 13.47
CA TRP A 213 3.71 -4.10 13.57
C TRP A 213 4.83 -3.09 13.28
N ALA A 214 5.82 -2.99 14.16
CA ALA A 214 7.07 -2.27 13.87
C ALA A 214 8.03 -3.16 13.10
N PHE A 215 8.79 -2.54 12.19
CA PHE A 215 9.74 -3.25 11.35
C PHE A 215 11.16 -2.73 11.52
N SER A 216 12.10 -3.68 11.49
CA SER A 216 13.54 -3.41 11.48
C SER A 216 14.24 -4.38 10.53
N THR A 217 15.46 -4.05 10.12
CA THR A 217 16.33 -4.98 9.36
C THR A 217 16.79 -6.13 10.25
N MET A 218 16.96 -7.32 9.66
CA MET A 218 17.53 -8.49 10.34
C MET A 218 19.04 -8.42 10.59
#